data_AF-A0A443RVR4-F1
#
_entry.id   AF-A0A443RVR4-F1
#
_cell.length_a   1.000
_cell.length_b   1.000
_cell.length_c   1.000
_cell.angle_alpha   90.00
_cell.angle_beta   90.00
_cell.angle_gamma   90.00
#
_symmetry.space_group_name_H-M   'P 1'
#
loop_
_entity.id
_entity.type
_entity.pdbx_description
1 polymer ?
#
loop_
_entity_poly.entity_id
_entity_poly.type
_entity_poly.pdbx_seq_one_letter_code
_entity_poly.pdbx_strand_id
1 'polypeptide(L)'
;MGLMNKLAAAAAMHDTSWTTKRLTLDQMEYTFPKVTTLRLIEEINISSLRRDEPAVVHNIHYFEQLGTILSSTNNRTIANYMSLHVLSTLGTKTIPRNITPSDLQKNIL
;
A
#
# COMPACT_ATOMS: atom_id res chain seq x y z
N MET A 1 -4.18 -14.62 35.23
CA MET A 1 -3.02 -13.84 34.71
C MET A 1 -3.04 -13.68 33.16
N GLY A 2 -4.19 -13.53 32.51
CA GLY A 2 -4.26 -13.58 31.02
C GLY A 2 -4.97 -12.42 30.32
N LEU A 3 -5.78 -11.62 31.04
CA LEU A 3 -6.56 -10.53 30.43
C LEU A 3 -5.78 -9.21 30.41
N MET A 4 -5.10 -8.86 31.52
CA MET A 4 -4.31 -7.63 31.62
C MET A 4 -3.11 -7.60 30.65
N ASN A 5 -2.46 -8.75 30.39
CA ASN A 5 -1.37 -8.82 29.41
C ASN A 5 -1.85 -8.62 27.97
N LYS A 6 -3.05 -9.10 27.63
CA LYS A 6 -3.64 -8.93 26.30
C LYS A 6 -4.07 -7.48 26.06
N LEU A 7 -4.62 -6.83 27.09
CA LEU A 7 -4.99 -5.41 27.04
C LEU A 7 -3.74 -4.51 26.96
N ALA A 8 -2.67 -4.84 27.68
CA ALA A 8 -1.39 -4.13 27.60
C ALA A 8 -0.71 -4.30 26.23
N ALA A 9 -0.76 -5.49 25.62
CA ALA A 9 -0.25 -5.72 24.27
C ALA A 9 -1.07 -4.97 23.20
N ALA A 10 -2.39 -4.93 23.33
CA ALA A 10 -3.27 -4.15 22.45
C ALA A 10 -3.05 -2.64 22.63
N ALA A 11 -2.85 -2.17 23.87
CA ALA A 11 -2.52 -0.77 24.15
C ALA A 11 -1.13 -0.38 23.65
N ALA A 12 -0.13 -1.26 23.74
CA ALA A 12 1.21 -1.06 23.18
C ALA A 12 1.23 -1.12 21.64
N MET A 13 0.35 -1.92 21.00
CA MET A 13 0.10 -1.84 19.56
C MET A 13 -0.54 -0.51 19.16
N HIS A 14 -1.27 0.15 20.07
CA HIS A 14 -1.92 1.44 19.84
C HIS A 14 -1.04 2.64 20.19
N ASP A 15 0.02 2.44 20.97
CA ASP A 15 1.07 3.45 21.18
C ASP A 15 1.98 3.49 19.96
N THR A 16 1.47 4.09 18.89
CA THR A 16 2.19 4.28 17.62
C THR A 16 3.22 5.40 17.70
N SER A 17 3.44 6.00 18.88
CA SER A 17 4.34 7.15 19.06
C SER A 17 5.79 6.85 18.70
N TRP A 18 6.24 5.59 18.88
CA TRP A 18 7.60 5.16 18.57
C TRP A 18 7.79 4.78 17.08
N THR A 19 6.72 4.41 16.37
CA THR A 19 6.77 4.07 14.93
C THR A 19 6.31 5.21 14.02
N THR A 20 5.66 6.23 14.59
CA THR A 20 5.08 7.35 13.86
C THR A 20 6.00 8.55 13.88
N LYS A 21 6.27 9.13 12.72
CA LYS A 21 7.08 10.35 12.59
C LYS A 21 6.42 11.33 11.64
N ARG A 22 6.44 12.61 12.02
CA ARG A 22 6.08 13.71 11.14
C ARG A 22 7.33 14.12 10.35
N LEU A 23 7.25 14.05 9.03
CA LEU A 23 8.32 14.39 8.09
C LEU A 23 7.75 15.32 7.02
N THR A 24 8.55 16.22 6.46
CA THR A 24 8.18 16.86 5.19
C THR A 24 8.31 15.88 4.03
N LEU A 25 7.68 16.13 2.88
CA LEU A 25 7.87 15.29 1.69
C LEU A 25 9.34 15.22 1.27
N ASP A 26 10.08 16.33 1.41
CA ASP A 26 11.52 16.36 1.17
C ASP A 26 12.27 15.43 2.15
N GLN A 27 11.97 15.52 3.45
CA GLN A 27 12.57 14.66 4.47
C GLN A 27 12.21 13.18 4.27
N MET A 28 11.03 12.87 3.74
CA MET A 28 10.65 11.50 3.39
C MET A 28 11.55 10.92 2.30
N GLU A 29 11.89 11.70 1.28
CA GLU A 29 12.78 11.26 0.20
C GLU A 29 14.19 10.94 0.72
N TYR A 30 14.72 11.76 1.64
CA TYR A 30 16.00 11.47 2.30
C TYR A 30 15.93 10.28 3.27
N THR A 31 14.80 10.10 3.96
CA THR A 31 14.65 9.03 4.96
C THR A 31 14.40 7.67 4.31
N PHE A 32 13.68 7.63 3.19
CA PHE A 32 13.29 6.40 2.49
C PHE A 32 13.61 6.46 0.99
N PRO A 33 14.88 6.63 0.59
CA PRO A 33 15.27 6.94 -0.78
C PRO A 33 14.91 5.83 -1.79
N LYS A 34 14.69 4.61 -1.30
CA LYS A 34 14.34 3.45 -2.13
C LYS A 34 12.85 3.38 -2.49
N VAL A 35 11.99 4.14 -1.81
CA VAL A 35 10.54 4.15 -2.04
C VAL A 35 10.14 5.21 -3.06
N THR A 36 10.96 6.25 -3.24
CA THR A 36 10.74 7.36 -4.20
C THR A 36 9.36 8.02 -4.04
N THR A 37 8.99 8.34 -2.79
CA THR A 37 7.63 8.74 -2.43
C THR A 37 7.19 10.03 -3.12
N LEU A 38 8.10 11.00 -3.31
CA LEU A 38 7.76 12.24 -3.98
C LEU A 38 7.30 12.00 -5.42
N ARG A 39 8.04 11.16 -6.16
CA ARG A 39 7.70 10.80 -7.54
C ARG A 39 6.35 10.09 -7.63
N LEU A 40 6.08 9.17 -6.70
CA LEU A 40 4.80 8.46 -6.66
C LEU A 40 3.63 9.44 -6.45
N ILE A 41 3.81 10.44 -5.57
CA ILE A 41 2.81 11.47 -5.29
C ILE A 41 2.59 12.39 -6.50
N GLU A 42 3.65 12.76 -7.21
CA GLU A 42 3.57 13.55 -8.45
C GLU A 42 2.82 12.77 -9.55
N GLU A 43 3.07 11.46 -9.69
CA GLU A 43 2.43 10.61 -10.70
C GLU A 43 0.92 10.41 -10.45
N ILE A 44 0.48 10.38 -9.20
CA ILE A 44 -0.95 10.28 -8.85
C ILE A 44 -1.70 11.63 -8.94
N ASN A 45 -1.02 12.70 -9.35
CA ASN A 45 -1.56 14.05 -9.57
C ASN A 45 -2.45 14.54 -8.41
N ILE A 46 -2.07 14.23 -7.17
CA ILE A 46 -2.66 14.88 -6.01
C ILE A 46 -2.15 16.32 -6.04
N SER A 47 -3.03 17.25 -6.44
CA SER A 47 -2.88 18.71 -6.44
C SER A 47 -1.56 19.25 -5.89
N SER A 48 -0.75 19.93 -6.72
CA SER A 48 0.49 20.67 -6.40
C SER A 48 1.00 20.60 -4.94
N LEU A 49 1.41 19.42 -4.48
CA LEU A 49 1.98 19.26 -3.15
C LEU A 49 3.38 19.88 -3.16
N ARG A 50 3.65 20.75 -2.19
CA ARG A 50 4.96 21.38 -2.04
C ARG A 50 5.89 20.46 -1.26
N ARG A 51 7.19 20.57 -1.50
CA ARG A 51 8.21 19.70 -0.87
C ARG A 51 8.28 19.86 0.65
N ASP A 52 7.91 21.03 1.16
CA ASP A 52 7.85 21.36 2.58
C ASP A 52 6.55 20.91 3.26
N GLU A 53 5.60 20.34 2.51
CA GLU A 53 4.35 19.86 3.10
C GLU A 53 4.60 18.75 4.13
N PRO A 54 4.02 18.85 5.33
CA PRO A 54 4.19 17.84 6.37
C PRO A 54 3.30 16.62 6.08
N ALA A 55 3.92 15.44 6.12
CA ALA A 55 3.28 14.13 6.08
C ALA A 55 3.49 13.39 7.40
N VAL A 56 2.49 12.59 7.79
CA VAL A 56 2.57 11.71 8.97
C VAL A 56 2.83 10.29 8.48
N VAL A 57 3.97 9.74 8.87
CA VAL A 57 4.35 8.36 8.55
C VAL A 57 4.10 7.50 9.77
N HIS A 58 3.09 6.63 9.74
CA HIS A 58 2.68 5.84 10.91
C HIS A 58 3.58 4.64 11.26
N ASN A 59 4.34 4.14 10.28
CA ASN A 59 5.22 3.01 10.46
C ASN A 59 6.50 3.17 9.64
N ILE A 60 7.52 3.75 10.25
CA ILE A 60 8.84 3.96 9.64
C ILE A 60 9.46 2.63 9.17
N HIS A 61 9.40 1.59 10.01
CA HIS A 61 9.99 0.28 9.70
C HIS A 61 9.39 -0.37 8.46
N TYR A 62 8.09 -0.17 8.24
CA TYR A 62 7.44 -0.61 7.01
C TYR A 62 8.10 0.01 5.77
N PHE A 63 8.39 1.32 5.78
CA PHE A 63 9.03 1.99 4.64
C PHE A 63 10.49 1.53 4.43
N GLU A 64 11.22 1.24 5.51
CA GLU A 64 12.57 0.67 5.43
C GLU A 64 12.57 -0.73 4.78
N GLN A 65 11.68 -1.59 5.24
CA GLN A 65 11.52 -2.94 4.70
C GLN A 65 11.00 -2.92 3.27
N LEU A 66 10.00 -2.08 3.00
CA LEU A 66 9.47 -1.88 1.65
C LEU A 66 10.56 -1.42 0.70
N GLY A 67 11.35 -0.41 1.08
CA GLY A 67 12.47 0.06 0.29
C GLY A 67 13.48 -1.06 -0.01
N THR A 68 13.76 -1.92 0.97
CA THR A 68 14.62 -3.10 0.77
C THR A 68 14.02 -4.05 -0.26
N ILE A 69 12.76 -4.44 -0.10
CA ILE A 69 12.04 -5.35 -1.02
C ILE A 69 12.01 -4.77 -2.43
N LEU A 70 11.65 -3.49 -2.58
CA LEU A 70 11.59 -2.82 -3.89
C LEU A 70 12.97 -2.80 -4.56
N SER A 71 14.04 -2.55 -3.80
CA SER A 71 15.40 -2.51 -4.35
C SER A 71 15.98 -3.89 -4.70
N SER A 72 15.57 -4.95 -4.01
CA SER A 72 16.12 -6.30 -4.19
C SER A 72 15.28 -7.19 -5.11
N THR A 73 14.06 -6.78 -5.42
CA THR A 73 13.11 -7.59 -6.20
C THR A 73 13.11 -7.15 -7.65
N ASN A 74 13.09 -8.13 -8.57
CA ASN A 74 13.01 -7.84 -10.00
C ASN A 74 11.72 -7.08 -10.35
N ASN A 75 11.82 -6.06 -11.19
CA ASN A 75 10.68 -5.24 -11.64
C ASN A 75 9.52 -6.07 -12.22
N ARG A 76 9.81 -7.18 -12.92
CA ARG A 76 8.79 -8.10 -13.45
C ARG A 76 8.00 -8.76 -12.32
N THR A 77 8.67 -9.17 -11.25
CA THR A 77 8.03 -9.76 -10.08
C THR A 77 7.14 -8.75 -9.38
N ILE A 78 7.62 -7.50 -9.21
CA ILE A 78 6.83 -6.40 -8.64
C ILE A 78 5.59 -6.14 -9.50
N ALA A 79 5.77 -6.01 -10.82
CA ALA A 79 4.67 -5.77 -11.75
C ALA A 79 3.61 -6.89 -11.69
N ASN A 80 4.04 -8.15 -11.71
CA ASN A 80 3.13 -9.29 -11.61
C ASN A 80 2.35 -9.29 -10.29
N TYR A 81 3.01 -8.98 -9.17
CA TYR A 81 2.35 -8.85 -7.87
C TYR A 81 1.30 -7.73 -7.89
N MET A 82 1.65 -6.55 -8.42
CA MET A 82 0.73 -5.42 -8.54
C MET A 82 -0.48 -5.76 -9.41
N SER A 83 -0.27 -6.39 -10.57
CA SER A 83 -1.36 -6.83 -11.45
C SER A 83 -2.30 -7.82 -10.75
N LEU A 84 -1.76 -8.83 -10.08
CA LEU A 84 -2.56 -9.79 -9.34
C LEU A 84 -3.33 -9.12 -8.20
N HIS A 85 -2.69 -8.21 -7.47
CA HIS A 85 -3.35 -7.46 -6.40
C HIS A 85 -4.52 -6.65 -6.93
N VAL A 86 -4.33 -5.88 -8.01
CA VAL A 86 -5.41 -5.10 -8.66
C VAL A 86 -6.54 -6.00 -9.13
N LEU A 87 -6.24 -7.13 -9.79
CA LEU A 87 -7.24 -8.10 -10.23
C LEU A 87 -8.01 -8.71 -9.06
N SER A 88 -7.33 -9.06 -7.96
CA SER A 88 -7.98 -9.63 -6.78
C SER A 88 -8.91 -8.61 -6.08
N THR A 89 -8.50 -7.34 -6.04
CA THR A 89 -9.23 -6.27 -5.36
C THR A 89 -10.40 -5.73 -6.18
N LEU A 90 -10.20 -5.52 -7.49
CA LEU A 90 -11.21 -4.92 -8.38
C LEU A 90 -11.94 -5.96 -9.24
N GLY A 91 -11.27 -7.04 -9.62
CA GLY A 91 -11.80 -8.07 -10.51
C GLY A 91 -13.00 -8.83 -9.94
N THR A 92 -13.09 -8.94 -8.60
CA THR A 92 -14.25 -9.53 -7.91
C THR A 92 -15.56 -8.78 -8.14
N LYS A 93 -15.49 -7.53 -8.62
CA LYS A 93 -16.65 -6.70 -8.98
C LYS A 93 -16.93 -6.67 -10.48
N THR A 94 -15.97 -7.06 -11.33
CA THR A 94 -16.09 -6.98 -12.79
C THR A 94 -16.41 -8.31 -13.46
N ILE A 95 -16.20 -9.45 -12.78
CA ILE A 95 -16.67 -10.76 -13.26
C ILE A 95 -18.13 -10.92 -12.81
N PRO A 96 -19.11 -10.99 -13.73
CA PRO A 96 -20.50 -11.27 -13.37
C PRO A 96 -20.54 -12.64 -12.68
N ARG A 97 -20.99 -12.70 -11.43
CA ARG A 97 -21.12 -13.97 -10.69
C ARG A 97 -22.21 -14.89 -11.25
N ASN A 98 -23.03 -14.38 -12.17
CA ASN A 98 -24.16 -15.07 -12.75
C ASN A 98 -24.02 -15.10 -14.28
N ILE A 99 -23.06 -15.88 -14.79
CA ILE A 99 -23.20 -16.38 -16.17
C ILE A 99 -24.12 -17.59 -16.05
N THR A 100 -25.39 -17.41 -16.42
CA THR A 100 -26.31 -18.55 -16.46
C THR A 100 -26.04 -19.36 -17.73
N PRO A 101 -26.26 -20.69 -17.74
CA PRO A 101 -26.10 -21.50 -18.95
C PRO A 101 -26.89 -20.97 -20.16
N SER A 102 -27.99 -20.24 -19.94
CA SER A 102 -28.79 -19.56 -20.97
C SER A 102 -28.09 -18.38 -21.66
N ASP A 103 -27.06 -17.78 -21.05
CA ASP A 103 -26.33 -16.65 -21.64
C ASP A 103 -25.29 -17.13 -22.69
N LEU A 104 -24.87 -18.39 -22.60
CA LEU A 104 -23.90 -19.00 -23.52
C LEU A 104 -24.52 -19.48 -24.83
N GLN A 105 -25.86 -19.64 -24.89
CA GLN A 105 -26.57 -20.11 -26.08
C GLN A 105 -26.88 -19.01 -27.10
N LYS A 106 -26.72 -17.73 -26.76
CA LYS A 106 -27.10 -16.60 -27.64
C LYS A 106 -26.07 -16.24 -28.73
N ASN A 107 -24.88 -16.84 -28.71
CA ASN A 107 -23.79 -16.53 -29.64
C ASN A 107 -23.41 -17.70 -30.58
N ILE A 108 -24.31 -18.68 -30.75
CA ILE A 108 -24.16 -19.74 -31.76
C ILE A 108 -25.38 -19.71 -32.68
N LEU A 109 -25.43 -18.70 -33.57
CA LEU A 109 -26.11 -18.73 -34.88
C LEU A 109 -25.34 -17.82 -35.83
#